data_AF-A0A967PQH6-F1
#
_entry.id   AF-A0A967PQH6-F1
#
_cell.length_a   1.000
_cell.length_b   1.000
_cell.length_c   1.000
_cell.angle_alpha   90.00
_cell.angle_beta   90.00
_cell.angle_gamma   90.00
#
_symmetry.space_group_name_H-M   'P 1'
#
loop_
_entity.id
_entity.type
_entity.pdbx_description
1 polymer ?
#
loop_
_entity_poly.entity_id
_entity_poly.type
_entity_poly.pdbx_seq_one_letter_code
_entity_poly.pdbx_strand_id
1 'polypeptide(L)'
;MTHRVVRVVLVAVTLAVGVALAAIPVGNWMDQRAELDDARLRRAELEAEIAEIEADIELVTGDEGLELAARCYGPYVEAGEEVYAIPGLGGCVGGDDR
;
A
#
# COMPACT_ATOMS: atom_id res chain seq x y z
N MET A 1 44.60 24.56 -45.86
CA MET A 1 43.13 24.61 -45.65
C MET A 1 42.60 23.32 -45.01
N THR A 2 43.06 22.15 -45.49
CA THR A 2 42.74 20.81 -44.98
C THR A 2 42.89 20.61 -43.47
N HIS A 3 43.96 21.08 -42.84
CA HIS A 3 44.18 20.91 -41.39
C HIS A 3 43.16 21.65 -40.50
N ARG A 4 42.60 22.78 -40.95
CA ARG A 4 41.57 23.51 -40.19
C ARG A 4 40.24 22.77 -40.24
N VAL A 5 39.88 22.23 -41.40
CA VAL A 5 38.66 21.43 -41.58
C VAL A 5 38.73 20.17 -40.72
N VAL A 6 39.86 19.45 -40.73
CA VAL A 6 40.05 18.25 -39.92
C VAL A 6 39.92 18.54 -38.41
N ARG A 7 40.48 19.66 -37.93
CA ARG A 7 40.34 20.05 -36.51
C ARG A 7 38.90 20.39 -36.13
N VAL A 8 38.19 21.11 -36.99
CA VAL A 8 36.77 21.46 -36.75
C VAL A 8 35.91 20.19 -36.69
N VAL A 9 36.14 19.25 -37.60
CA VAL A 9 35.43 17.96 -37.62
C VAL A 9 35.73 17.17 -36.34
N LEU A 10 37.00 17.09 -35.92
CA LEU A 10 37.37 16.40 -34.69
C LEU A 10 36.69 17.00 -33.46
N VAL A 11 36.68 18.32 -33.33
CA VAL A 11 36.03 19.02 -32.21
C VAL A 11 34.51 18.80 -32.23
N ALA A 12 33.88 18.82 -33.39
CA ALA A 12 32.45 18.54 -33.52
C ALA A 12 32.12 17.10 -33.12
N VAL A 13 32.94 16.13 -33.54
CA VAL A 13 32.76 14.71 -33.18
C VAL A 13 32.95 14.50 -31.69
N THR A 14 33.98 15.09 -31.08
CA THR A 14 34.21 14.93 -29.62
C THR A 14 33.10 15.57 -28.80
N LEU A 15 32.56 16.73 -29.20
CA LEU A 15 31.40 17.34 -28.57
C LEU A 15 30.15 16.47 -28.70
N ALA A 16 29.87 15.95 -29.90
CA ALA A 16 28.72 15.10 -30.14
C ALA A 16 28.77 13.81 -29.28
N VAL A 17 29.93 13.17 -29.20
CA VAL A 17 30.13 11.99 -28.34
C VAL A 17 29.99 12.35 -26.86
N GLY A 18 30.54 13.49 -26.42
CA GLY A 18 30.41 13.96 -25.04
C GLY A 18 28.94 14.21 -24.64
N VAL A 19 28.15 14.84 -25.51
CA VAL A 19 26.72 15.08 -25.27
C VAL A 19 25.95 13.75 -25.26
N ALA A 20 26.23 12.84 -26.19
CA ALA A 20 25.57 11.53 -26.23
C ALA A 20 25.85 10.70 -24.96
N LEU A 21 27.10 10.69 -24.47
CA LEU A 21 27.48 10.00 -23.24
C LEU A 21 26.88 10.63 -21.99
N ALA A 22 26.59 11.94 -21.99
CA ALA A 22 25.97 12.63 -20.86
C ALA A 22 24.44 12.46 -20.85
N ALA A 23 23.79 12.35 -22.01
CA ALA A 23 22.33 12.24 -22.09
C ALA A 23 21.79 10.89 -21.54
N ILE A 24 22.50 9.80 -21.81
CA ILE A 24 22.11 8.44 -21.39
C ILE A 24 21.99 8.28 -19.86
N PRO A 25 22.98 8.66 -19.03
CA PRO A 25 22.89 8.49 -17.59
C PRO A 25 21.84 9.43 -16.95
N VAL A 26 21.57 10.60 -17.53
CA VAL A 26 20.58 11.56 -16.98
C VAL A 26 19.15 11.08 -17.20
N GLY A 27 18.84 10.57 -18.41
CA GLY A 27 17.52 9.98 -18.68
C GLY A 27 17.24 8.79 -17.76
N ASN A 28 18.19 7.86 -17.69
CA ASN A 28 18.07 6.67 -16.84
C ASN A 28 17.92 7.03 -15.34
N TRP A 29 18.59 8.08 -14.87
CA TRP A 29 18.44 8.53 -13.47
C TRP A 29 17.06 9.13 -13.19
N MET A 30 16.49 9.89 -14.14
CA MET A 30 15.15 10.46 -13.98
C MET A 30 14.08 9.38 -13.99
N ASP A 31 14.19 8.39 -14.90
CA ASP A 31 13.26 7.27 -14.98
C ASP A 31 13.31 6.41 -13.71
N GLN A 32 14.52 6.07 -13.24
CA GLN A 32 14.69 5.34 -11.97
C GLN A 32 14.14 6.10 -10.77
N ARG A 33 14.26 7.44 -10.76
CA ARG A 33 13.71 8.26 -9.68
C ARG A 33 12.19 8.26 -9.71
N ALA A 34 11.59 8.40 -10.88
CA ALA A 34 10.14 8.34 -11.03
C ALA A 34 9.58 6.97 -10.62
N GLU A 35 10.24 5.88 -11.03
CA GLU A 35 9.88 4.52 -10.64
C GLU A 35 10.01 4.29 -9.12
N LEU A 36 11.06 4.82 -8.49
CA LEU A 36 11.21 4.77 -7.03
C LEU A 36 10.13 5.56 -6.28
N ASP A 37 9.74 6.72 -6.78
CA ASP A 37 8.71 7.54 -6.15
C ASP A 37 7.32 6.90 -6.32
N ASP A 38 7.01 6.30 -7.47
CA ASP A 38 5.79 5.52 -7.69
C ASP A 38 5.73 4.29 -6.78
N ALA A 39 6.83 3.52 -6.69
CA ALA A 39 6.91 2.36 -5.80
C ALA A 39 6.73 2.74 -4.32
N ARG A 40 7.25 3.90 -3.90
CA ARG A 40 7.05 4.42 -2.53
C ARG A 40 5.61 4.79 -2.26
N LEU A 41 4.94 5.45 -3.22
CA LEU A 41 3.52 5.79 -3.09
C LEU A 41 2.68 4.52 -2.98
N ARG A 42 2.92 3.53 -3.84
CA ARG A 42 2.20 2.26 -3.79
C ARG A 42 2.45 1.49 -2.49
N ARG A 43 3.69 1.53 -1.99
CA ARG A 43 4.00 0.94 -0.68
C ARG A 43 3.23 1.63 0.45
N ALA A 44 3.17 2.95 0.48
CA ALA A 44 2.45 3.69 1.51
C ALA A 44 0.94 3.42 1.47
N GLU A 45 0.36 3.29 0.28
CA GLU A 45 -1.05 2.92 0.09
C GLU A 45 -1.32 1.52 0.65
N LEU A 46 -0.50 0.53 0.30
CA LEU A 46 -0.63 -0.83 0.81
C LEU A 46 -0.41 -0.93 2.32
N GLU A 47 0.53 -0.17 2.89
CA GLU A 47 0.72 -0.12 4.35
C GLU A 47 -0.51 0.45 5.06
N ALA A 48 -1.20 1.43 4.46
CA ALA A 48 -2.45 1.96 5.00
C ALA A 48 -3.60 0.95 4.92
N GLU A 49 -3.76 0.27 3.78
CA GLU A 49 -4.77 -0.80 3.62
C GLU A 49 -4.53 -1.95 4.62
N ILE A 50 -3.27 -2.34 4.85
CA ILE A 50 -2.95 -3.38 5.84
C ILE A 50 -3.34 -2.92 7.24
N ALA A 51 -3.03 -1.69 7.62
CA ALA A 51 -3.38 -1.17 8.95
C ALA A 51 -4.89 -1.11 9.18
N GLU A 52 -5.67 -0.76 8.16
CA GLU A 52 -7.14 -0.78 8.22
C GLU A 52 -7.66 -2.21 8.41
N ILE A 53 -7.19 -3.16 7.60
CA ILE A 53 -7.58 -4.56 7.69
C ILE A 53 -7.18 -5.17 9.03
N GLU A 54 -6.00 -4.85 9.55
CA GLU A 54 -5.55 -5.32 10.87
C GLU A 54 -6.46 -4.78 11.99
N ALA A 55 -6.92 -3.53 11.89
CA ALA A 55 -7.87 -2.97 12.84
C ALA A 55 -9.24 -3.66 12.78
N ASP A 56 -9.73 -3.97 11.58
CA ASP A 56 -10.99 -4.71 11.38
C ASP A 56 -10.89 -6.14 11.91
N ILE A 57 -9.76 -6.79 11.67
CA ILE A 57 -9.48 -8.13 12.22
C ILE A 57 -9.49 -8.06 13.73
N GLU A 58 -8.76 -7.13 14.35
CA GLU A 58 -8.72 -6.99 15.81
C GLU A 58 -10.10 -6.72 16.39
N LEU A 59 -10.96 -5.95 15.71
CA LEU A 59 -12.34 -5.72 16.15
C LEU A 59 -13.15 -7.02 16.23
N VAL A 60 -12.92 -7.94 15.28
CA VAL A 60 -13.64 -9.22 15.21
C VAL A 60 -12.99 -10.32 16.06
N THR A 61 -11.66 -10.39 16.08
CA THR A 61 -10.89 -11.48 16.72
C THR A 61 -10.32 -11.11 18.07
N GLY A 62 -10.36 -9.85 18.45
CA GLY A 62 -10.02 -9.38 19.79
C GLY A 62 -11.02 -9.90 20.83
N ASP A 63 -10.64 -9.78 22.10
CA ASP A 63 -11.40 -10.35 23.22
C ASP A 63 -12.88 -9.90 23.22
N GLU A 64 -13.14 -8.61 22.94
CA GLU A 64 -14.50 -8.05 22.86
C GLU A 64 -15.31 -8.65 21.70
N GLY A 65 -14.70 -8.81 20.52
CA GLY A 65 -15.34 -9.39 19.34
C GLY A 65 -15.65 -10.88 19.53
N LEU A 66 -14.71 -11.62 20.13
CA LEU A 66 -14.90 -13.02 20.48
C LEU A 66 -15.97 -13.21 21.56
N GLU A 67 -15.98 -12.35 22.57
CA GLU A 67 -17.00 -12.37 23.61
C GLU A 67 -18.38 -12.06 23.03
N LEU A 68 -18.51 -11.04 22.18
CA LEU A 68 -19.76 -10.73 21.50
C LEU A 68 -20.22 -11.91 20.63
N ALA A 69 -19.34 -12.51 19.85
CA ALA A 69 -19.65 -13.69 19.05
C ALA A 69 -20.09 -14.88 19.93
N ALA A 70 -19.44 -15.08 21.08
CA ALA A 70 -19.77 -16.13 22.03
C ALA A 70 -21.14 -15.89 22.71
N ARG A 71 -21.47 -14.63 23.05
CA ARG A 71 -22.78 -14.24 23.60
C ARG A 71 -23.90 -14.36 22.57
N CYS A 72 -23.63 -14.01 21.31
CA CYS A 72 -24.65 -14.01 20.26
C CYS A 72 -24.93 -15.38 19.67
N TYR A 73 -23.90 -16.20 19.45
CA TYR A 73 -24.01 -17.46 18.71
C TYR A 73 -23.60 -18.69 19.53
N GLY A 74 -22.98 -18.49 20.69
CA GLY A 74 -22.55 -19.55 21.59
C GLY A 74 -23.41 -19.65 22.86
N PRO A 75 -23.11 -20.62 23.74
CA PRO A 75 -23.78 -20.77 25.03
C PRO A 75 -23.17 -19.89 26.13
N TYR A 76 -22.41 -18.85 25.77
CA TYR A 76 -21.67 -18.05 26.74
C TYR A 76 -22.58 -17.04 27.44
N VAL A 77 -22.62 -17.11 28.77
CA VAL A 77 -23.39 -16.23 29.65
C VAL A 77 -22.61 -16.01 30.95
N GLU A 78 -22.58 -14.79 31.45
CA GLU A 78 -21.90 -14.51 32.71
C GLU A 78 -22.74 -14.93 33.93
N ALA A 79 -22.07 -15.17 35.06
CA ALA A 79 -22.73 -15.56 36.29
C ALA A 79 -23.61 -14.41 36.82
N GLY A 80 -24.93 -14.63 36.81
CA GLY A 80 -25.92 -13.64 37.27
C GLY A 80 -26.63 -12.88 36.15
N GLU A 81 -26.32 -13.13 34.88
CA GLU A 81 -27.10 -12.63 33.74
C GLU A 81 -28.34 -13.50 33.45
N GLU A 82 -29.45 -12.86 33.12
CA GLU A 82 -30.64 -13.52 32.58
C GLU A 82 -30.64 -13.40 31.05
N VAL A 83 -30.71 -14.53 30.35
CA VAL A 83 -30.69 -14.55 28.87
C VAL A 83 -32.05 -14.96 28.31
N TYR A 84 -32.51 -14.18 27.34
CA TYR A 84 -33.78 -14.38 26.65
C TYR A 84 -33.51 -14.81 25.20
N ALA A 85 -33.73 -16.09 24.90
CA ALA A 85 -33.62 -16.63 23.55
C ALA A 85 -35.00 -16.62 22.87
N ILE A 86 -35.08 -16.03 21.67
CA ILE A 86 -36.32 -16.05 20.86
C ILE A 86 -36.28 -17.26 19.91
N PRO A 87 -37.21 -18.21 20.02
CA PRO A 87 -37.24 -19.38 19.14
C PRO A 87 -37.31 -18.97 17.66
N GLY A 88 -36.41 -19.51 16.83
CA GLY A 88 -36.35 -19.25 15.40
C GLY A 88 -35.47 -18.06 14.98
N LEU A 89 -34.92 -17.30 15.94
CA LEU A 89 -33.87 -16.31 15.69
C LEU A 89 -32.55 -16.85 16.25
N GLY A 90 -31.52 -16.91 15.39
CA GLY A 90 -30.15 -17.21 15.80
C GLY A 90 -29.32 -15.94 15.76
N GLY A 91 -28.57 -15.65 16.84
CA GLY A 91 -27.74 -14.45 16.92
C GLY A 91 -28.34 -13.30 17.72
N CYS A 92 -27.56 -12.23 17.82
CA CYS A 92 -28.02 -10.94 18.33
C CYS A 92 -28.74 -10.16 17.23
N VAL A 93 -29.77 -9.38 17.61
CA VAL A 93 -30.41 -8.44 16.70
C VAL A 93 -29.47 -7.25 16.53
N GLY A 94 -28.80 -7.16 15.37
CA GLY A 94 -27.90 -6.06 15.04
C GLY A 94 -28.68 -4.75 14.90
N GLY A 95 -28.34 -3.77 15.73
CA GLY A 95 -28.54 -2.37 15.37
C GLY A 95 -27.50 -2.03 14.30
N ASP A 96 -27.90 -2.18 13.05
CA ASP A 96 -27.16 -1.69 11.89
C ASP A 96 -27.21 -0.16 11.93
N ASP A 97 -26.23 0.47 12.58
CA ASP A 97 -26.10 1.93 12.65
C ASP A 97 -24.65 2.36 12.94
N ARG A 98 -23.71 1.91 12.07
CA ARG A 98 -22.66 2.72 11.44
C ARG A 98 -21.59 1.87 10.75
#